data_AF-E8V2G2-F1
#
_entry.id   AF-E8V2G2-F1
#
_cell.length_a   1.000
_cell.length_b   1.000
_cell.length_c   1.000
_cell.angle_alpha   90.00
_cell.angle_beta   90.00
_cell.angle_gamma   90.00
#
_symmetry.space_group_name_H-M   'P 1'
#
loop_
_entity.id
_entity.type
_entity.pdbx_description
1 polymer ?
#
loop_
_entity_poly.entity_id
_entity_poly.type
_entity_poly.pdbx_seq_one_letter_code
_entity_poly.pdbx_strand_id
1 'polypeptide(L)'
;MAYNVEQLLKMSQQDLDNLFTANVAGPIPNGQAKGTAIVAPGTTFSPEIAEFVSFFAWEGKTFDAEHGVLSNRLLHFGLNAIIAEVYKGDSWLDGKECIVLDYSKTSIVAKWIRDEIRLIQPGLYLGKVYWSKKRLIDFCLEFPVTA
;
A
#
# COMPACT_ATOMS: atom_id res chain seq x y z
N MET A 1 8.62 -20.10 -2.07
CA MET A 1 9.71 -19.42 -1.35
C MET A 1 9.08 -18.31 -0.53
N ALA A 2 9.56 -18.06 0.68
CA ALA A 2 9.10 -16.90 1.46
C ALA A 2 9.79 -15.64 0.90
N TYR A 3 8.99 -14.64 0.52
CA TYR A 3 9.43 -13.30 0.21
C TYR A 3 9.83 -12.56 1.49
N ASN A 4 10.81 -11.67 1.40
CA ASN A 4 11.08 -10.67 2.43
C ASN A 4 11.22 -9.28 1.79
N VAL A 5 11.21 -8.24 2.63
CA VAL A 5 11.25 -6.84 2.16
C VAL A 5 12.51 -6.55 1.33
N GLU A 6 13.67 -7.07 1.73
CA GLU A 6 14.93 -6.85 1.00
C GLU A 6 14.89 -7.40 -0.43
N GLN A 7 14.21 -8.53 -0.64
CA GLN A 7 14.02 -9.09 -1.97
C GLN A 7 13.11 -8.19 -2.81
N LEU A 8 11.98 -7.76 -2.25
CA LEU A 8 11.03 -6.87 -2.95
C LEU A 8 11.69 -5.55 -3.36
N LEU A 9 12.57 -4.99 -2.51
CA LEU A 9 13.32 -3.76 -2.81
C LEU A 9 14.31 -3.90 -3.98
N LYS A 10 14.73 -5.12 -4.33
CA LYS A 10 15.66 -5.38 -5.43
C LYS A 10 14.96 -5.76 -6.73
N MET A 11 13.65 -6.00 -6.69
CA MET A 11 12.87 -6.39 -7.85
C MET A 11 12.67 -5.22 -8.82
N SER A 12 12.64 -5.52 -10.11
CA SER A 12 12.23 -4.53 -11.11
C SER A 12 10.73 -4.21 -10.97
N GLN A 13 10.30 -3.08 -11.52
CA GLN A 13 8.88 -2.73 -11.56
C GLN A 13 8.03 -3.83 -12.23
N GLN A 14 8.55 -4.44 -13.30
CA GLN A 14 7.86 -5.52 -14.01
C GLN A 14 7.73 -6.77 -13.15
N ASP A 15 8.75 -7.11 -12.38
CA ASP A 15 8.69 -8.25 -11.46
C ASP A 15 7.67 -8.03 -10.34
N LEU A 16 7.59 -6.80 -9.80
CA LEU A 16 6.58 -6.42 -8.80
C LEU A 16 5.16 -6.45 -9.36
N ASP A 17 4.97 -6.02 -10.61
CA ASP A 17 3.68 -6.09 -11.30
C ASP A 17 3.26 -7.53 -11.56
N ASN A 18 4.19 -8.38 -12.01
CA ASN A 18 3.95 -9.80 -12.22
C ASN A 18 3.61 -10.50 -10.89
N LEU A 19 4.35 -10.19 -9.83
CA LEU A 19 4.09 -10.75 -8.50
C LEU A 19 2.71 -10.34 -7.98
N PHE A 20 2.33 -9.08 -8.13
CA PHE A 20 1.00 -8.60 -7.75
C PHE A 20 -0.11 -9.27 -8.57
N THR A 21 0.07 -9.35 -9.89
CA THR A 21 -0.89 -9.94 -10.83
C THR A 21 -1.10 -11.44 -10.62
N ALA A 22 -0.07 -12.15 -10.17
CA ALA A 22 -0.11 -13.58 -9.91
C ALA A 22 -0.83 -13.96 -8.60
N ASN A 23 -0.99 -13.01 -7.68
CA ASN A 23 -1.60 -13.26 -6.38
C ASN A 23 -3.05 -12.79 -6.32
N VAL A 24 -3.79 -13.31 -5.33
CA VAL A 24 -5.16 -12.92 -5.02
C VAL A 24 -5.20 -11.82 -3.97
N ALA A 25 -6.35 -11.15 -3.82
CA ALA A 25 -6.56 -10.13 -2.78
C ALA A 25 -6.18 -10.63 -1.37
N GLY A 26 -6.60 -11.84 -1.02
CA GLY A 26 -6.53 -12.35 0.36
C GLY A 26 -7.64 -11.78 1.25
N PRO A 27 -7.59 -12.02 2.56
CA PRO A 27 -8.49 -11.39 3.53
C PRO A 27 -8.11 -9.91 3.73
N ILE A 28 -9.08 -9.06 4.08
CA ILE A 28 -8.77 -7.71 4.58
C ILE A 28 -7.94 -7.88 5.86
N PRO A 29 -6.73 -7.33 5.94
CA PRO A 29 -5.89 -7.52 7.10
C PRO A 29 -6.44 -6.74 8.30
N ASN A 30 -6.00 -7.12 9.50
CA ASN A 30 -6.41 -6.47 10.74
C ASN A 30 -5.19 -6.21 11.64
N GLY A 31 -5.23 -5.12 12.40
CA GLY A 31 -4.17 -4.74 13.33
C GLY A 31 -3.05 -3.90 12.71
N GLN A 32 -1.92 -3.84 13.41
CA GLN A 32 -0.80 -2.95 13.05
C GLN A 32 0.13 -3.61 12.03
N ALA A 33 0.40 -2.89 10.95
CA ALA A 33 1.37 -3.26 9.93
C ALA A 33 2.57 -2.31 9.93
N LYS A 34 3.75 -2.89 9.71
CA LYS A 34 4.95 -2.15 9.31
C LYS A 34 4.92 -1.95 7.79
N GLY A 35 4.92 -0.69 7.35
CA GLY A 35 4.95 -0.34 5.93
C GLY A 35 6.36 -0.06 5.45
N THR A 36 6.71 -0.51 4.25
CA THR A 36 7.96 -0.13 3.58
C THR A 36 7.69 0.34 2.16
N ALA A 37 8.20 1.52 1.82
CA ALA A 37 8.16 2.03 0.44
C ALA A 37 9.09 1.25 -0.47
N ILE A 38 8.62 0.92 -1.67
CA ILE A 38 9.43 0.28 -2.71
C ILE A 38 9.46 1.21 -3.91
N VAL A 39 10.59 1.91 -4.08
CA VAL A 39 10.89 2.68 -5.28
C VAL A 39 11.71 1.78 -6.20
N ALA A 40 11.03 1.15 -7.17
CA ALA A 40 11.68 0.19 -8.06
C ALA A 40 12.86 0.83 -8.83
N PRO A 41 13.94 0.07 -9.09
CA PRO A 41 15.05 0.55 -9.90
C PRO A 41 14.58 1.04 -11.27
N GLY A 42 14.96 2.27 -11.64
CA GLY A 42 14.57 2.92 -12.90
C GLY A 42 13.34 3.82 -12.81
N THR A 43 12.63 3.86 -11.67
CA THR A 43 11.57 4.84 -11.43
C THR A 43 12.17 6.24 -11.34
N THR A 44 11.79 7.14 -12.24
CA THR A 44 12.22 8.53 -12.19
C THR A 44 11.62 9.19 -10.95
N PHE A 45 12.47 9.69 -10.06
CA PHE A 45 12.05 10.41 -8.87
C PHE A 45 11.39 11.73 -9.29
N SER A 46 10.07 11.73 -9.41
CA SER A 46 9.30 12.88 -9.86
C SER A 46 8.88 13.75 -8.67
N PRO A 47 8.52 15.03 -8.89
CA PRO A 47 8.02 15.90 -7.84
C PRO A 47 6.85 15.30 -7.05
N GLU A 48 5.97 14.54 -7.72
CA GLU A 48 4.83 13.86 -7.10
C GLU A 48 5.27 12.74 -6.14
N ILE A 49 6.34 12.01 -6.48
CA ILE A 49 6.93 11.00 -5.58
C ILE A 49 7.57 11.70 -4.38
N ALA A 50 8.29 12.81 -4.60
CA ALA A 50 8.89 13.58 -3.52
C ALA A 50 7.81 14.13 -2.57
N GLU A 51 6.75 14.72 -3.11
CA GLU A 51 5.60 15.21 -2.34
C GLU A 51 4.91 14.07 -1.58
N PHE A 52 4.70 12.91 -2.22
CA PHE A 52 4.17 11.73 -1.57
C PHE A 52 5.05 11.26 -0.41
N VAL A 53 6.36 11.10 -0.62
CA VAL A 53 7.29 10.65 0.42
C VAL A 53 7.37 11.66 1.57
N SER A 54 7.37 12.96 1.28
CA SER A 54 7.38 14.02 2.30
C SER A 54 6.08 14.09 3.10
N PHE A 55 4.92 13.87 2.46
CA PHE A 55 3.62 13.96 3.11
C PHE A 55 3.21 12.66 3.82
N PHE A 56 3.63 11.51 3.30
CA PHE A 56 3.21 10.19 3.74
C PHE A 56 4.34 9.35 4.35
N ALA A 57 5.27 9.99 5.07
CA ALA A 57 6.33 9.30 5.82
C ALA A 57 5.76 8.12 6.64
N TRP A 58 5.95 6.91 6.12
CA TRP A 58 5.27 5.68 6.54
C TRP A 58 5.86 5.16 7.86
N GLU A 59 5.20 5.43 8.98
CA GLU A 59 5.53 4.78 10.26
C GLU A 59 4.77 3.46 10.46
N GLY A 60 3.69 3.27 9.68
CA GLY A 60 2.88 2.05 9.67
C GLY A 60 1.41 2.35 9.46
N LYS A 61 0.66 1.28 9.20
CA LYS A 61 -0.78 1.30 8.92
C LYS A 61 -1.50 0.46 9.97
N THR A 62 -2.55 0.98 10.59
CA THR A 62 -3.42 0.21 11.49
C THR A 62 -4.73 -0.08 10.79
N PHE A 63 -5.04 -1.34 10.59
CA PHE A 63 -6.26 -1.80 9.95
C PHE A 63 -7.30 -2.18 11.00
N ASP A 64 -8.55 -1.81 10.73
CA ASP A 64 -9.74 -2.25 11.42
C ASP A 64 -10.64 -2.92 10.39
N ALA A 65 -10.52 -4.26 10.31
CA ALA A 65 -11.28 -5.04 9.35
C ALA A 65 -12.78 -5.12 9.69
N GLU A 66 -13.16 -4.91 10.94
CA GLU A 66 -14.56 -4.93 11.40
C GLU A 66 -15.31 -3.70 10.88
N HIS A 67 -14.67 -2.54 10.98
CA HIS A 67 -15.25 -1.27 10.54
C HIS A 67 -14.91 -0.92 9.09
N GLY A 68 -14.05 -1.70 8.42
CA GLY A 68 -13.65 -1.48 7.04
C GLY A 68 -12.84 -0.19 6.88
N VAL A 69 -11.98 0.12 7.84
CA VAL A 69 -11.18 1.36 7.84
C VAL A 69 -9.71 1.09 8.16
N LEU A 70 -8.88 2.03 7.74
CA LEU A 70 -7.44 2.04 7.93
C LEU A 70 -7.03 3.40 8.46
N SER A 71 -6.12 3.41 9.44
CA SER A 71 -5.42 4.61 9.89
C SER A 71 -3.95 4.58 9.48
N ASN A 72 -3.52 5.55 8.66
CA ASN A 72 -2.11 5.76 8.34
C ASN A 72 -1.48 6.69 9.39
N ARG A 73 -0.41 6.22 10.06
CA ARG A 73 0.29 7.00 11.09
C ARG A 73 1.39 7.84 10.45
N LEU A 74 1.29 9.17 10.59
CA LEU A 74 2.27 10.13 10.08
C LEU A 74 3.12 10.72 11.21
N LEU A 75 4.44 10.70 11.02
CA LEU A 75 5.44 11.17 11.99
C LEU A 75 5.50 12.71 12.16
N HIS A 76 5.17 13.48 11.12
CA HIS A 76 5.54 14.91 11.05
C HIS A 76 4.45 15.89 11.51
N PHE A 77 3.21 15.43 11.69
CA PHE A 77 2.12 16.27 12.21
C PHE A 77 1.43 15.51 13.34
N GLY A 78 1.71 15.94 14.58
CA GLY A 78 1.23 15.32 15.80
C GLY A 78 -0.17 14.70 15.67
N LEU A 79 -0.22 13.37 15.77
CA LEU A 79 -1.42 12.55 15.97
C LEU A 79 -2.54 12.66 14.91
N ASN A 80 -2.27 13.10 13.67
CA ASN A 80 -3.29 13.05 12.62
C ASN A 80 -3.23 11.72 11.85
N ALA A 81 -4.05 10.77 12.29
CA ALA A 81 -4.36 9.54 11.58
C ALA A 81 -5.15 9.86 10.29
N ILE A 82 -4.60 9.52 9.11
CA ILE A 82 -5.38 9.59 7.86
C ILE A 82 -6.23 8.31 7.77
N ILE A 83 -7.55 8.49 7.86
CA ILE A 83 -8.55 7.41 7.76
C ILE A 83 -8.86 7.10 6.30
N ALA A 84 -8.63 5.88 5.84
CA ALA A 84 -9.10 5.36 4.55
C ALA A 84 -10.20 4.33 4.75
N GLU A 85 -11.09 4.21 3.77
CA GLU A 85 -11.99 3.06 3.65
C GLU A 85 -11.25 1.88 3.05
N VAL A 86 -11.54 0.69 3.55
CA VAL A 86 -10.90 -0.56 3.14
C VAL A 86 -11.97 -1.53 2.66
N TYR A 87 -11.89 -1.90 1.38
CA TYR A 87 -12.86 -2.80 0.76
C TYR A 87 -12.21 -3.62 -0.36
N LYS A 88 -12.89 -4.66 -0.84
CA LYS A 88 -12.47 -5.41 -2.03
C LYS A 88 -13.02 -4.78 -3.29
N GLY A 89 -12.19 -4.66 -4.32
CA GLY A 89 -12.60 -4.14 -5.62
C GLY A 89 -11.63 -4.52 -6.73
N ASP A 90 -11.91 -4.10 -7.96
CA ASP A 90 -11.06 -4.42 -9.10
C ASP A 90 -9.81 -3.57 -9.12
N SER A 91 -8.65 -4.19 -9.36
CA SER A 91 -7.37 -3.52 -9.50
C SER A 91 -7.29 -2.70 -10.78
N TRP A 92 -6.72 -1.50 -10.69
CA TRP A 92 -6.40 -0.70 -11.87
C TRP A 92 -5.24 -1.27 -12.70
N LEU A 93 -4.45 -2.20 -12.18
CA LEU A 93 -3.35 -2.83 -12.91
C LEU A 93 -3.85 -3.91 -13.88
N ASP A 94 -4.65 -4.86 -13.38
CA ASP A 94 -4.98 -6.09 -14.11
C ASP A 94 -6.49 -6.42 -14.13
N GLY A 95 -7.34 -5.58 -13.53
CA GLY A 95 -8.78 -5.79 -13.45
C GLY A 95 -9.23 -6.94 -12.54
N LYS A 96 -8.33 -7.59 -11.79
CA LYS A 96 -8.69 -8.65 -10.83
C LYS A 96 -8.91 -8.08 -9.44
N GLU A 97 -9.59 -8.84 -8.58
CA GLU A 97 -9.86 -8.44 -7.19
C GLU A 97 -8.57 -8.09 -6.42
N CYS A 98 -8.58 -6.94 -5.74
CA CYS A 98 -7.59 -6.51 -4.76
C CYS A 98 -8.31 -5.88 -3.56
N ILE A 99 -7.55 -5.62 -2.50
CA ILE A 99 -8.03 -4.80 -1.38
C ILE A 99 -7.65 -3.36 -1.69
N VAL A 100 -8.65 -2.49 -1.73
CA VAL A 100 -8.51 -1.06 -1.98
C VAL A 100 -8.41 -0.33 -0.66
N LEU A 101 -7.45 0.58 -0.55
CA LEU A 101 -7.36 1.57 0.52
C LEU A 101 -7.68 2.94 -0.10
N ASP A 102 -8.87 3.43 0.20
CA ASP A 102 -9.47 4.59 -0.44
C ASP A 102 -9.40 5.81 0.48
N TYR A 103 -8.55 6.78 0.10
CA TYR A 103 -8.36 8.03 0.83
C TYR A 103 -9.21 9.18 0.27
N SER A 104 -10.15 8.89 -0.65
CA SER A 104 -11.02 9.88 -1.31
C SER A 104 -11.74 10.81 -0.33
N LYS A 105 -12.06 10.29 0.87
CA LYS A 105 -12.90 10.95 1.87
C LYS A 105 -12.13 11.71 2.95
N THR A 106 -10.81 11.58 3.03
CA THR A 106 -10.05 12.08 4.19
C THR A 106 -9.54 13.51 4.04
N SER A 107 -9.15 13.93 2.83
CA SER A 107 -8.55 15.26 2.58
C SER A 107 -8.62 15.66 1.11
N ILE A 108 -8.60 16.97 0.82
CA ILE A 108 -8.57 17.54 -0.54
C ILE A 108 -7.34 17.06 -1.33
N VAL A 109 -6.22 16.79 -0.65
CA VAL A 109 -4.99 16.29 -1.27
C VAL A 109 -5.03 14.77 -1.40
N ALA A 110 -5.44 14.07 -0.34
CA ALA A 110 -5.51 12.61 -0.33
C ALA A 110 -6.62 12.06 -1.24
N LYS A 111 -7.53 12.90 -1.73
CA LYS A 111 -8.69 12.43 -2.51
C LYS A 111 -8.34 11.72 -3.81
N TRP A 112 -7.13 11.93 -4.30
CA TRP A 112 -6.62 11.36 -5.55
C TRP A 112 -5.80 10.10 -5.33
N ILE A 113 -5.56 9.74 -4.07
CA ILE A 113 -4.73 8.61 -3.68
C ILE A 113 -5.60 7.38 -3.52
N ARG A 114 -5.20 6.32 -4.21
CA ARG A 114 -5.75 4.99 -4.07
C ARG A 114 -4.59 4.03 -3.91
N ASP A 115 -4.58 3.30 -2.81
CA ASP A 115 -3.68 2.17 -2.68
C ASP A 115 -4.44 0.88 -3.01
N GLU A 116 -3.73 -0.08 -3.58
CA GLU A 116 -4.23 -1.42 -3.83
C GLU A 116 -3.27 -2.42 -3.22
N ILE A 117 -3.75 -3.42 -2.47
CA ILE A 117 -2.92 -4.45 -1.87
C ILE A 117 -3.41 -5.85 -2.21
N ARG A 118 -2.47 -6.79 -2.27
CA ARG A 118 -2.70 -8.24 -2.40
C ARG A 118 -1.79 -9.03 -1.49
N LEU A 119 -2.29 -10.16 -1.00
CA LEU A 119 -1.53 -11.08 -0.15
C LEU A 119 -0.51 -11.84 -0.99
N ILE A 120 0.78 -11.68 -0.69
CA ILE A 120 1.85 -12.42 -1.38
C ILE A 120 2.38 -13.59 -0.55
N GLN A 121 2.20 -13.56 0.77
CA GLN A 121 2.43 -14.67 1.71
C GLN A 121 1.77 -14.35 3.06
N PRO A 122 1.60 -15.32 3.97
CA PRO A 122 1.03 -15.07 5.30
C PRO A 122 1.71 -13.88 6.00
N GLY A 123 0.90 -12.88 6.37
CA GLY A 123 1.37 -11.66 7.05
C GLY A 123 2.09 -10.64 6.17
N LEU A 124 2.22 -10.84 4.85
CA LEU A 124 2.88 -9.88 3.97
C LEU A 124 2.02 -9.58 2.73
N TYR A 125 1.71 -8.29 2.57
CA TYR A 125 0.98 -7.77 1.42
C TYR A 125 1.91 -6.93 0.55
N LEU A 126 1.78 -7.07 -0.77
CA LEU A 126 2.37 -6.16 -1.73
C LEU A 126 1.30 -5.14 -2.16
N GLY A 127 1.70 -3.88 -2.23
CA GLY A 127 0.83 -2.76 -2.50
C GLY A 127 1.32 -1.86 -3.63
N LYS A 128 0.36 -1.19 -4.27
CA LYS A 128 0.57 -0.22 -5.35
C LYS A 128 -0.09 1.09 -4.97
N VAL A 129 0.62 2.20 -5.15
CA VAL A 129 0.10 3.55 -4.91
C VAL A 129 -0.24 4.19 -6.24
N TYR A 130 -1.47 4.69 -6.35
CA TYR A 130 -1.92 5.48 -7.48
C TYR A 130 -2.26 6.90 -7.03
N TRP A 131 -1.87 7.87 -7.84
CA TRP A 131 -2.30 9.26 -7.73
C TRP A 131 -3.00 9.65 -9.03
N SER A 132 -4.28 9.98 -8.97
CA SER A 132 -5.07 10.34 -10.16
C SER A 132 -5.01 9.29 -11.28
N LYS A 133 -5.03 7.99 -10.93
CA LYS A 133 -4.85 6.83 -11.84
C LYS A 133 -3.45 6.66 -12.44
N LYS A 134 -2.49 7.54 -12.13
CA LYS A 134 -1.09 7.34 -12.46
C LYS A 134 -0.42 6.53 -11.33
N ARG A 135 0.25 5.44 -11.67
CA ARG A 135 1.06 4.68 -10.70
C ARG A 135 2.23 5.54 -10.22
N LEU A 136 2.43 5.63 -8.91
CA LEU A 136 3.53 6.36 -8.30
C LEU A 136 4.65 5.42 -7.84
N ILE A 137 4.38 4.57 -6.87
CA ILE A 137 5.34 3.65 -6.24
C ILE A 137 4.64 2.36 -5.81
N ASP A 138 5.43 1.36 -5.44
CA ASP A 138 4.95 0.17 -4.73
C ASP A 138 5.29 0.29 -3.24
N PHE A 139 4.71 -0.60 -2.44
CA PHE A 139 5.03 -0.74 -1.02
C PHE A 139 4.73 -2.14 -0.54
N CYS A 140 5.19 -2.51 0.65
CA CYS A 140 4.73 -3.72 1.31
C CYS A 140 4.26 -3.44 2.73
N LEU A 141 3.40 -4.32 3.23
CA LEU A 141 2.88 -4.31 4.60
C LEU A 141 3.18 -5.63 5.28
N GLU A 142 3.98 -5.56 6.34
CA GLU A 142 4.31 -6.68 7.21
C GLU A 142 3.43 -6.63 8.47
N PHE A 143 2.63 -7.66 8.68
CA PHE A 143 1.87 -7.88 9.91
C PHE A 143 2.61 -8.89 10.78
N PRO A 144 2.66 -8.69 12.11
CA PRO A 144 3.19 -9.68 13.01
C PRO A 144 2.35 -10.96 12.88
N VAL A 145 2.96 -12.04 12.40
CA VAL A 145 2.32 -13.35 12.37
C VAL A 145 2.16 -13.77 13.82
N THR A 146 0.92 -13.82 14.30
CA THR A 146 0.63 -14.41 15.61
C THR A 146 0.94 -15.90 15.50
N ALA A 147 1.89 -16.37 16.31
CA ALA A 147 2.28 -17.78 16.39
C ALA A 147 1.13 -18.66 16.91
#